data_AF-A0A934EIG1-F1
#
_entry.id   AF-A0A934EIG1-F1
#
_cell.length_a   1.000
_cell.length_b   1.000
_cell.length_c   1.000
_cell.angle_alpha   90.00
_cell.angle_beta   90.00
_cell.angle_gamma   90.00
#
_symmetry.space_group_name_H-M   'P 1'
#
loop_
_entity.id
_entity.type
_entity.pdbx_description
1 polymer ?
#
loop_
_entity_poly.entity_id
_entity_poly.type
_entity_poly.pdbx_seq_one_letter_code
_entity_poly.pdbx_strand_id
1 'polypeptide(L)'
;MSSVGEKGSSPARPATGTAEDLAGIIIAADKARIARDGLPVPAKRDAHRALLEAPLNLAGRALALAFGAAPASWIARIHEAGLKVLTGGVQLPFDRSGRLAEAEALLRGTEARAGKEAALFALISHGPVHGELAYMNLELVRHAQWVLRSLRPTSRPRLVVAVDPFALDTLSLVEESLYAGFMGHHHLGIDRSARSRGALSSRFLAVTAWDRMPLRLLKGLAAGGAFAMALAGGIPATARGRYTAREWLARQRRRSPGAGDPAGVLARLRGEASYRAFEKTHPGWVHPRSAWRSMEAWLLAALEEPSLSGGTGRSSTETGALSGPARDAALRCLSVLGIEAGAASSAMAELEAEFLRETPYRARFFRVAASRVLARGRPIVFVPVAHAAGGEAAVRVGRAWAWEGFSGGRIAASRAEGPAWEGTPEEFAATFGGENFG
;
A
#
# COMPACT_ATOMS: atom_id res chain seq x y z
N MET A 1 51.32 -6.79 9.46
CA MET A 1 50.47 -5.62 9.17
C MET A 1 49.74 -5.92 7.88
N SER A 2 48.52 -6.45 7.98
CA SER A 2 47.74 -6.94 6.85
C SER A 2 46.80 -5.85 6.35
N SER A 3 46.82 -5.60 5.04
CA SER A 3 46.03 -4.59 4.34
C SER A 3 44.53 -4.84 4.48
N VAL A 4 43.81 -3.85 4.99
CA VAL A 4 42.35 -3.79 4.97
C VAL A 4 41.90 -3.59 3.53
N GLY A 5 41.26 -4.61 2.97
CA GLY A 5 40.74 -4.60 1.60
C GLY A 5 39.69 -3.51 1.41
N GLU A 6 39.84 -2.78 0.30
CA GLU A 6 38.91 -1.79 -0.18
C GLU A 6 37.51 -2.39 -0.33
N LYS A 7 36.54 -1.73 0.33
CA LYS A 7 35.12 -2.00 0.14
C LYS A 7 34.77 -1.70 -1.31
N GLY A 8 34.44 -2.75 -2.06
CA GLY A 8 33.93 -2.67 -3.43
C GLY A 8 32.87 -1.58 -3.57
N SER A 9 33.03 -0.76 -4.60
CA SER A 9 32.12 0.32 -4.95
C SER A 9 30.69 -0.20 -5.02
N SER A 10 29.83 0.31 -4.14
CA SER A 10 28.39 0.02 -4.19
C SER A 10 27.86 0.38 -5.58
N PRO A 11 27.02 -0.47 -6.23
CA PRO A 11 26.50 -0.18 -7.55
C PRO A 11 25.86 1.22 -7.59
N ALA A 12 26.13 1.97 -8.65
CA ALA A 12 25.64 3.33 -8.81
C ALA A 12 24.12 3.37 -8.57
N ARG A 13 23.68 4.09 -7.52
CA ARG A 13 22.26 4.25 -7.22
C ARG A 13 21.55 4.88 -8.43
N PRO A 14 20.34 4.40 -8.80
CA PRO A 14 19.58 4.99 -9.90
C PRO A 14 19.31 6.47 -9.63
N ALA A 15 19.36 7.28 -10.70
CA ALA A 15 19.13 8.73 -10.63
C ALA A 15 17.77 9.10 -9.97
N THR A 16 16.81 8.18 -9.95
CA THR A 16 15.47 8.40 -9.39
C THR A 16 15.31 7.94 -7.92
N GLY A 17 16.35 7.49 -7.23
CA GLY A 17 16.26 6.91 -5.87
C GLY A 17 15.48 5.59 -5.80
N THR A 18 15.54 4.88 -4.66
CA THR A 18 14.94 3.54 -4.50
C THR A 18 13.59 3.57 -3.76
N ALA A 19 12.93 2.42 -3.58
CA ALA A 19 11.71 2.35 -2.76
C ALA A 19 12.03 2.42 -1.26
N GLU A 20 13.21 1.96 -0.88
CA GLU A 20 13.71 1.96 0.50
C GLU A 20 14.02 3.36 1.00
N ASP A 21 14.53 4.21 0.12
CA ASP A 21 14.70 5.64 0.36
C ASP A 21 13.38 6.28 0.88
N LEU A 22 12.27 6.00 0.20
CA LEU A 22 10.94 6.44 0.62
C LEU A 22 10.49 5.74 1.92
N ALA A 23 10.78 4.45 2.08
CA ALA A 23 10.47 3.72 3.30
C ALA A 23 11.21 4.31 4.53
N GLY A 24 12.43 4.82 4.35
CA GLY A 24 13.19 5.51 5.41
C GLY A 24 12.49 6.79 5.89
N ILE A 25 12.03 7.62 4.96
CA ILE A 25 11.23 8.83 5.26
C ILE A 25 9.96 8.45 6.03
N ILE A 26 9.27 7.41 5.55
CA ILE A 26 8.06 6.85 6.15
C ILE A 26 8.29 6.43 7.61
N ILE A 27 9.37 5.72 7.87
CA ILE A 27 9.74 5.25 9.21
C ILE A 27 10.07 6.44 10.12
N ALA A 28 10.81 7.44 9.61
CA ALA A 28 11.18 8.61 10.38
C ALA A 28 9.95 9.44 10.80
N ALA A 29 9.03 9.71 9.87
CA ALA A 29 7.78 10.43 10.16
C ALA A 29 6.93 9.72 11.22
N ASP A 30 6.78 8.39 11.10
CA ASP A 30 6.00 7.60 12.04
C ASP A 30 6.66 7.52 13.43
N LYS A 31 8.00 7.43 13.49
CA LYS A 31 8.74 7.52 14.77
C LYS A 31 8.57 8.89 15.44
N ALA A 32 8.60 9.98 14.68
CA ALA A 32 8.37 11.32 15.21
C ALA A 32 6.94 11.46 15.77
N ARG A 33 5.95 10.93 15.05
CA ARG A 33 4.55 10.85 15.50
C ARG A 33 4.42 10.07 16.82
N ILE A 34 4.96 8.85 16.86
CA ILE A 34 4.95 7.99 18.06
C ILE A 34 5.58 8.70 19.27
N ALA A 35 6.72 9.37 19.07
CA ALA A 35 7.40 10.12 20.13
C ALA A 35 6.56 11.30 20.63
N ARG A 36 5.95 12.07 19.72
CA ARG A 36 5.05 13.19 20.04
C ARG A 36 3.82 12.72 20.81
N ASP A 37 3.22 11.61 20.38
CA ASP A 37 2.02 11.03 20.98
C ASP A 37 2.33 10.28 22.30
N GLY A 38 3.60 10.21 22.72
CA GLY A 38 4.03 9.54 23.95
C GLY A 38 3.79 8.02 23.94
N LEU A 39 3.65 7.41 22.76
CA LEU A 39 3.31 6.00 22.64
C LEU A 39 4.54 5.13 22.98
N PRO A 40 4.37 4.08 23.80
CA PRO A 40 5.49 3.22 24.19
C PRO A 40 6.02 2.45 22.98
N VAL A 41 7.34 2.47 22.79
CA VAL A 41 8.05 1.62 21.82
C VAL A 41 8.89 0.62 22.58
N PRO A 42 8.71 -0.70 22.36
CA PRO A 42 9.53 -1.71 23.00
C PRO A 42 11.03 -1.48 22.74
N ALA A 43 11.82 -1.40 23.81
CA ALA A 43 13.27 -1.28 23.69
C ALA A 43 13.87 -2.60 23.16
N LYS A 44 14.66 -2.51 22.08
CA LYS A 44 15.27 -3.66 21.41
C LYS A 44 16.79 -3.54 21.49
N ARG A 45 17.39 -4.18 22.50
CA ARG A 45 18.85 -4.20 22.70
C ARG A 45 19.52 -4.90 21.52
N ASP A 46 20.64 -4.36 21.04
CA ASP A 46 21.37 -4.90 19.89
C ASP A 46 21.82 -6.35 20.11
N ALA A 47 22.25 -6.68 21.33
CA ALA A 47 22.60 -8.06 21.70
C ALA A 47 21.41 -9.03 21.56
N HIS A 48 20.21 -8.62 21.96
CA HIS A 48 19.00 -9.45 21.80
C HIS A 48 18.63 -9.59 20.32
N ARG A 49 18.75 -8.52 19.52
CA ARG A 49 18.54 -8.59 18.07
C ARG A 49 19.51 -9.57 17.41
N ALA A 50 20.79 -9.47 17.72
CA ALA A 50 21.82 -10.35 17.17
C ALA A 50 21.55 -11.83 17.49
N LEU A 51 21.05 -12.13 18.70
CA LEU A 51 20.78 -13.49 19.15
C LEU A 51 19.44 -14.05 18.65
N LEU A 52 18.36 -13.27 18.72
CA LEU A 52 16.99 -13.80 18.55
C LEU A 52 16.40 -13.56 17.16
N GLU A 53 16.82 -12.52 16.45
CA GLU A 53 16.13 -12.08 15.24
C GLU A 53 16.20 -13.14 14.13
N ALA A 54 17.38 -13.72 13.86
CA ALA A 54 17.54 -14.71 12.80
C ALA A 54 16.85 -16.07 13.13
N PRO A 55 17.01 -16.66 14.33
CA PRO A 55 16.28 -17.87 14.70
C PRO A 55 14.77 -17.72 14.62
N LEU A 56 14.22 -16.59 15.10
CA LEU A 56 12.78 -16.35 15.07
C LEU A 56 12.25 -16.10 13.65
N ASN A 57 13.00 -15.39 12.81
CA ASN A 57 12.67 -15.27 11.39
C ASN A 57 12.65 -16.65 10.69
N LEU A 58 13.61 -17.52 11.01
CA LEU A 58 13.64 -18.88 10.49
C LEU A 58 12.44 -19.70 10.98
N ALA A 59 12.08 -19.59 12.26
CA ALA A 59 10.88 -20.21 12.80
C ALA A 59 9.61 -19.73 12.10
N GLY A 60 9.47 -18.42 11.87
CA GLY A 60 8.34 -17.86 11.11
C GLY A 60 8.29 -18.37 9.67
N ARG A 61 9.45 -18.50 9.01
CA ARG A 61 9.55 -19.11 7.68
C ARG A 61 9.21 -20.59 7.69
N ALA A 62 9.65 -21.36 8.68
CA ALA A 62 9.30 -22.77 8.83
C ALA A 62 7.78 -22.94 9.01
N LEU A 63 7.16 -22.08 9.80
CA LEU A 63 5.70 -22.03 9.95
C LEU A 63 5.01 -21.71 8.61
N ALA A 64 5.53 -20.76 7.84
CA ALA A 64 5.00 -20.44 6.52
C ALA A 64 5.09 -21.62 5.53
N LEU A 65 6.17 -22.40 5.58
CA LEU A 65 6.32 -23.61 4.78
C LEU A 65 5.34 -24.70 5.23
N ALA A 66 5.18 -24.91 6.53
CA ALA A 66 4.19 -25.83 7.08
C ALA A 66 2.76 -25.47 6.63
N PHE A 67 2.41 -24.17 6.67
CA PHE A 67 1.14 -23.69 6.14
C PHE A 67 1.03 -23.90 4.63
N GLY A 68 2.11 -23.75 3.88
CA GLY A 68 2.12 -24.04 2.44
C GLY A 68 1.83 -25.51 2.12
N ALA A 69 2.24 -26.43 2.99
CA ALA A 69 2.00 -27.87 2.85
C ALA A 69 0.62 -28.31 3.38
N ALA A 70 0.05 -27.58 4.34
CA ALA A 70 -1.22 -27.92 4.95
C ALA A 70 -2.43 -27.81 3.98
N PRO A 71 -3.52 -28.57 4.23
CA PRO A 71 -4.79 -28.40 3.52
C PRO A 71 -5.34 -26.97 3.68
N ALA A 72 -5.94 -26.43 2.63
CA ALA A 72 -6.50 -25.06 2.65
C ALA A 72 -7.55 -24.87 3.77
N SER A 73 -8.35 -25.92 4.06
CA SER A 73 -9.34 -25.92 5.13
C SER A 73 -8.74 -25.81 6.52
N TRP A 74 -7.55 -26.38 6.76
CA TRP A 74 -6.85 -26.28 8.04
C TRP A 74 -6.34 -24.87 8.26
N ILE A 75 -5.67 -24.31 7.25
CA ILE A 75 -5.22 -22.91 7.27
C ILE A 75 -6.39 -21.98 7.53
N ALA A 76 -7.55 -22.28 6.94
CA ALA A 76 -8.76 -21.49 7.12
C ALA A 76 -9.21 -21.43 8.58
N ARG A 77 -9.31 -22.59 9.23
CA ARG A 77 -9.68 -22.68 10.65
C ARG A 77 -8.68 -21.98 11.55
N ILE A 78 -7.37 -22.14 11.28
CA ILE A 78 -6.33 -21.50 12.08
C ILE A 78 -6.38 -19.96 11.94
N HIS A 79 -6.54 -19.44 10.72
CA HIS A 79 -6.69 -17.99 10.51
C HIS A 79 -7.95 -17.46 11.18
N GLU A 80 -9.08 -18.17 11.07
CA GLU A 80 -10.33 -17.76 11.73
C GLU A 80 -10.20 -17.75 13.25
N ALA A 81 -9.60 -18.77 13.84
CA ALA A 81 -9.33 -18.82 15.27
C ALA A 81 -8.38 -17.69 15.72
N GLY A 82 -7.29 -17.47 14.97
CA GLY A 82 -6.33 -16.40 15.26
C GLY A 82 -6.95 -15.02 15.18
N LEU A 83 -7.72 -14.73 14.12
CA LEU A 83 -8.42 -13.45 13.96
C LEU A 83 -9.46 -13.25 15.07
N LYS A 84 -10.21 -14.29 15.45
CA LYS A 84 -11.16 -14.23 16.57
C LYS A 84 -10.48 -13.89 17.90
N VAL A 85 -9.28 -14.44 18.16
CA VAL A 85 -8.49 -14.08 19.36
C VAL A 85 -8.05 -12.61 19.29
N LEU A 86 -7.54 -12.17 18.14
CA LEU A 86 -7.04 -10.80 17.95
C LEU A 86 -8.16 -9.74 18.03
N THR A 87 -9.40 -10.09 17.69
CA THR A 87 -10.56 -9.20 17.84
C THR A 87 -11.19 -9.25 19.23
N GLY A 88 -10.61 -10.00 20.18
CA GLY A 88 -11.22 -10.21 21.50
C GLY A 88 -12.57 -10.94 21.43
N GLY A 89 -12.80 -11.71 20.37
CA GLY A 89 -14.06 -12.37 20.09
C GLY A 89 -15.13 -11.49 19.46
N VAL A 90 -14.86 -10.20 19.22
CA VAL A 90 -15.79 -9.31 18.51
C VAL A 90 -15.98 -9.81 17.08
N GLN A 91 -17.25 -9.92 16.68
CA GLN A 91 -17.65 -10.31 15.33
C GLN A 91 -18.59 -9.25 14.77
N LEU A 92 -18.23 -8.68 13.62
CA LEU A 92 -19.11 -7.76 12.93
C LEU A 92 -20.18 -8.56 12.16
N PRO A 93 -21.43 -8.06 12.10
CA PRO A 93 -22.42 -8.56 11.17
C PRO A 93 -21.85 -8.56 9.75
N PHE A 94 -22.14 -9.60 8.99
CA PHE A 94 -21.66 -9.74 7.63
C PHE A 94 -22.82 -9.95 6.68
N ASP A 95 -23.09 -8.92 5.89
CA ASP A 95 -24.09 -8.97 4.85
C ASP A 95 -23.59 -9.84 3.69
N ARG A 96 -24.14 -11.05 3.65
CA ARG A 96 -23.93 -12.05 2.59
C ARG A 96 -24.99 -11.96 1.49
N SER A 97 -25.80 -10.90 1.45
CA SER A 97 -26.82 -10.69 0.41
C SER A 97 -26.24 -10.97 -0.99
N GLY A 98 -27.11 -11.32 -1.95
CA GLY A 98 -26.85 -12.07 -3.21
C GLY A 98 -25.62 -11.71 -4.07
N ARG A 99 -24.90 -10.64 -3.76
CA ARG A 99 -23.60 -10.23 -4.33
C ARG A 99 -22.53 -11.32 -4.30
N LEU A 100 -22.52 -12.22 -3.31
CA LEU A 100 -21.57 -13.34 -3.33
C LEU A 100 -21.88 -14.35 -4.44
N ALA A 101 -23.16 -14.69 -4.64
CA ALA A 101 -23.59 -15.58 -5.71
C ALA A 101 -23.34 -14.92 -7.09
N GLU A 102 -23.58 -13.62 -7.21
CA GLU A 102 -23.21 -12.84 -8.40
C GLU A 102 -21.69 -12.89 -8.67
N ALA A 103 -20.86 -12.70 -7.64
CA ALA A 103 -19.41 -12.78 -7.76
C ALA A 103 -18.94 -14.19 -8.17
N GLU A 104 -19.59 -15.24 -7.66
CA GLU A 104 -19.32 -16.63 -8.03
C GLU A 104 -19.68 -16.89 -9.49
N ALA A 105 -20.87 -16.48 -9.92
CA ALA A 105 -21.31 -16.60 -11.31
C ALA A 105 -20.38 -15.85 -12.27
N LEU A 106 -19.99 -14.62 -11.90
CA LEU A 106 -19.06 -13.80 -12.67
C LEU A 106 -17.68 -14.45 -12.77
N LEU A 107 -17.15 -14.98 -11.67
CA LEU A 107 -15.86 -15.69 -11.65
C LEU A 107 -15.90 -16.92 -12.56
N ARG A 108 -16.88 -17.80 -12.38
CA ARG A 108 -17.02 -19.03 -13.18
C ARG A 108 -17.19 -18.71 -14.66
N GLY A 109 -18.03 -17.73 -15.00
CA GLY A 109 -18.23 -17.29 -16.38
C GLY A 109 -16.95 -16.74 -17.01
N THR A 110 -16.20 -15.94 -16.26
CA THR A 110 -14.90 -15.38 -16.71
C THR A 110 -13.87 -16.48 -16.96
N GLU A 111 -13.75 -17.43 -16.03
CA GLU A 111 -12.82 -18.55 -16.16
C GLU A 111 -13.18 -19.49 -17.31
N ALA A 112 -14.47 -19.76 -17.51
CA ALA A 112 -14.98 -20.56 -18.61
C ALA A 112 -14.67 -19.90 -19.97
N ARG A 113 -14.93 -18.60 -20.13
CA ARG A 113 -14.61 -17.86 -21.36
C ARG A 113 -13.11 -17.79 -21.64
N ALA A 114 -12.29 -17.60 -20.60
CA ALA A 114 -10.85 -17.46 -20.74
C ALA A 114 -10.11 -18.81 -20.85
N GLY A 115 -10.78 -19.92 -20.55
CA GLY A 115 -10.19 -21.27 -20.49
C GLY A 115 -9.10 -21.43 -19.42
N LYS A 116 -9.07 -20.56 -18.40
CA LYS A 116 -8.05 -20.55 -17.34
C LYS A 116 -8.54 -19.84 -16.09
N GLU A 117 -7.96 -20.16 -14.94
CA GLU A 117 -8.30 -19.48 -13.68
C GLU A 117 -8.10 -17.97 -13.74
N ALA A 118 -9.01 -17.18 -13.18
CA ALA A 118 -8.82 -15.74 -13.07
C ALA A 118 -7.91 -15.42 -11.87
N ALA A 119 -7.16 -14.33 -11.95
CA ALA A 119 -6.59 -13.73 -10.75
C ALA A 119 -7.75 -13.17 -9.91
N LEU A 120 -7.80 -13.49 -8.62
CA LEU A 120 -8.93 -13.12 -7.77
C LEU A 120 -8.49 -12.16 -6.66
N PHE A 121 -9.19 -11.04 -6.54
CA PHE A 121 -8.95 -10.05 -5.50
C PHE A 121 -10.18 -9.84 -4.63
N ALA A 122 -10.01 -9.91 -3.31
CA ALA A 122 -10.91 -9.29 -2.36
C ALA A 122 -10.32 -7.93 -1.96
N LEU A 123 -10.91 -6.85 -2.48
CA LEU A 123 -10.42 -5.50 -2.26
C LEU A 123 -11.15 -4.88 -1.07
N ILE A 124 -10.41 -4.63 0.00
CA ILE A 124 -10.92 -4.09 1.24
C ILE A 124 -10.82 -2.57 1.20
N SER A 125 -11.86 -1.89 1.68
CA SER A 125 -11.77 -0.46 2.00
C SER A 125 -12.44 -0.15 3.32
N HIS A 126 -11.82 0.74 4.09
CA HIS A 126 -12.36 1.24 5.34
C HIS A 126 -11.86 2.65 5.58
N GLY A 127 -12.63 3.38 6.39
CA GLY A 127 -12.23 4.68 6.89
C GLY A 127 -11.01 4.67 7.80
N PRO A 128 -10.49 5.84 8.18
CA PRO A 128 -9.74 6.00 9.41
C PRO A 128 -10.30 5.19 10.58
N VAL A 129 -9.61 4.13 10.94
CA VAL A 129 -9.95 3.33 12.13
C VAL A 129 -8.86 3.59 13.15
N HIS A 130 -9.23 4.25 14.25
CA HIS A 130 -8.34 4.58 15.36
C HIS A 130 -8.89 4.02 16.68
N GLY A 131 -8.00 3.78 17.65
CA GLY A 131 -8.37 3.39 19.01
C GLY A 131 -9.18 2.09 19.05
N GLU A 132 -10.31 2.13 19.75
CA GLU A 132 -11.18 0.99 20.02
C GLU A 132 -11.72 0.30 18.77
N LEU A 133 -11.73 0.98 17.61
CA LEU A 133 -12.23 0.41 16.37
C LEU A 133 -11.17 -0.42 15.61
N ALA A 134 -9.92 -0.49 16.07
CA ALA A 134 -8.82 -1.17 15.36
C ALA A 134 -9.14 -2.63 14.96
N TYR A 135 -10.01 -3.32 15.71
CA TYR A 135 -10.48 -4.66 15.38
C TYR A 135 -11.24 -4.74 14.04
N MET A 136 -11.83 -3.64 13.56
CA MET A 136 -12.56 -3.60 12.28
C MET A 136 -11.67 -3.99 11.11
N ASN A 137 -10.39 -3.62 11.13
CA ASN A 137 -9.44 -3.99 10.07
C ASN A 137 -9.24 -5.52 10.03
N LEU A 138 -9.17 -6.15 11.20
CA LEU A 138 -9.03 -7.61 11.32
C LEU A 138 -10.31 -8.32 10.86
N GLU A 139 -11.47 -7.78 11.18
CA GLU A 139 -12.76 -8.31 10.72
C GLU A 139 -12.91 -8.20 9.20
N LEU A 140 -12.53 -7.07 8.59
CA LEU A 140 -12.54 -6.93 7.13
C LEU A 140 -11.60 -7.93 6.45
N VAL A 141 -10.41 -8.14 7.03
CA VAL A 141 -9.47 -9.17 6.56
C VAL A 141 -10.09 -10.57 6.69
N ARG A 142 -10.76 -10.87 7.81
CA ARG A 142 -11.48 -12.13 8.03
C ARG A 142 -12.53 -12.36 6.95
N HIS A 143 -13.38 -11.38 6.70
CA HIS A 143 -14.43 -11.46 5.68
C HIS A 143 -13.88 -11.56 4.27
N ALA A 144 -12.83 -10.81 3.93
CA ALA A 144 -12.17 -10.93 2.64
C ALA A 144 -11.57 -12.33 2.41
N GLN A 145 -10.92 -12.92 3.41
CA GLN A 145 -10.44 -14.30 3.30
C GLN A 145 -11.59 -15.29 3.16
N TRP A 146 -12.68 -15.09 3.89
CA TRP A 146 -13.88 -15.92 3.77
C TRP A 146 -14.45 -15.85 2.35
N VAL A 147 -14.65 -14.65 1.79
CA VAL A 147 -15.17 -14.44 0.44
C VAL A 147 -14.32 -15.18 -0.59
N LEU A 148 -12.99 -15.04 -0.52
CA LEU A 148 -12.09 -15.72 -1.46
C LEU A 148 -12.18 -17.25 -1.39
N ARG A 149 -12.35 -17.81 -0.19
CA ARG A 149 -12.52 -19.25 0.01
C ARG A 149 -13.88 -19.73 -0.44
N SER A 150 -14.94 -18.96 -0.23
CA SER A 150 -16.28 -19.29 -0.73
C SER A 150 -16.27 -19.34 -2.26
N LEU A 151 -15.60 -18.39 -2.92
CA LEU A 151 -15.50 -18.34 -4.38
C LEU A 151 -14.56 -19.40 -4.95
N ARG A 152 -13.47 -19.74 -4.24
CA ARG A 152 -12.53 -20.79 -4.64
C ARG A 152 -12.07 -21.60 -3.42
N PRO A 153 -12.78 -22.69 -3.03
CA PRO A 153 -12.51 -23.45 -1.81
C PRO A 153 -11.12 -24.09 -1.72
N THR A 154 -10.53 -24.40 -2.88
CA THR A 154 -9.18 -24.95 -3.00
C THR A 154 -8.08 -23.89 -2.93
N SER A 155 -8.45 -22.60 -3.00
CA SER A 155 -7.47 -21.51 -2.96
C SER A 155 -6.83 -21.38 -1.58
N ARG A 156 -5.62 -20.83 -1.57
CA ARG A 156 -4.92 -20.39 -0.36
C ARG A 156 -4.78 -18.87 -0.42
N PRO A 157 -5.83 -18.11 -0.04
CA PRO A 157 -5.80 -16.66 -0.16
C PRO A 157 -4.62 -16.06 0.58
N ARG A 158 -3.92 -15.13 -0.07
CA ARG A 158 -2.78 -14.44 0.54
C ARG A 158 -3.16 -13.01 0.88
N LEU A 159 -2.77 -12.56 2.07
CA LEU A 159 -2.93 -11.17 2.45
C LEU A 159 -1.84 -10.32 1.83
N VAL A 160 -2.21 -9.17 1.29
CA VAL A 160 -1.29 -8.09 0.92
C VAL A 160 -1.33 -7.06 2.03
N VAL A 161 -0.35 -7.13 2.94
CA VAL A 161 -0.23 -6.18 4.06
C VAL A 161 0.71 -5.08 3.61
N ALA A 162 0.15 -4.03 3.02
CA ALA A 162 0.94 -3.01 2.32
C ALA A 162 1.62 -2.01 3.27
N VAL A 163 0.96 -1.54 4.33
CA VAL A 163 1.58 -0.81 5.45
C VAL A 163 0.60 -0.91 6.60
N ASP A 164 1.09 -1.38 7.72
CA ASP A 164 0.32 -1.98 8.80
C ASP A 164 -0.17 -0.92 9.83
N PRO A 165 -1.34 -1.10 10.47
CA PRO A 165 -1.60 -0.61 11.83
C PRO A 165 -0.55 -1.08 12.86
N PHE A 166 0.20 -2.16 12.59
CA PHE A 166 1.36 -2.60 13.38
C PHE A 166 2.66 -2.38 12.61
N ALA A 167 3.18 -1.15 12.62
CA ALA A 167 4.57 -0.93 12.23
C ALA A 167 5.45 -1.98 12.94
N LEU A 168 6.01 -2.98 12.23
CA LEU A 168 6.66 -4.14 12.88
C LEU A 168 7.73 -3.74 13.89
N ASP A 169 8.36 -2.60 13.66
CA ASP A 169 9.31 -1.97 14.55
C ASP A 169 8.72 -1.46 15.88
N THR A 170 7.41 -1.43 16.07
CA THR A 170 6.70 -1.13 17.33
C THR A 170 6.27 -2.38 18.12
N LEU A 171 6.39 -3.58 17.53
CA LEU A 171 6.13 -4.83 18.25
C LEU A 171 7.32 -5.22 19.15
N SER A 172 7.16 -6.18 20.06
CA SER A 172 8.32 -6.77 20.75
C SER A 172 9.25 -7.45 19.74
N LEU A 173 10.53 -7.67 20.10
CA LEU A 173 11.48 -8.35 19.22
C LEU A 173 11.00 -9.75 18.78
N VAL A 174 10.31 -10.45 19.68
CA VAL A 174 9.81 -11.80 19.43
C VAL A 174 8.71 -11.78 18.38
N GLU A 175 7.68 -10.96 18.62
CA GLU A 175 6.55 -10.78 17.72
C GLU A 175 7.01 -10.26 16.36
N GLU A 176 7.86 -9.22 16.34
CA GLU A 176 8.41 -8.62 15.12
C GLU A 176 9.08 -9.69 14.24
N SER A 177 9.99 -10.48 14.82
CA SER A 177 10.82 -11.41 14.04
C SER A 177 10.02 -12.63 13.59
N LEU A 178 9.17 -13.20 14.46
CA LEU A 178 8.33 -14.33 14.09
C LEU A 178 7.31 -13.93 13.02
N TYR A 179 6.65 -12.78 13.20
CA TYR A 179 5.67 -12.24 12.28
C TYR A 179 6.30 -11.89 10.93
N ALA A 180 7.45 -11.21 10.91
CA ALA A 180 8.14 -10.86 9.65
C ALA A 180 8.51 -12.12 8.86
N GLY A 181 9.03 -13.15 9.53
CA GLY A 181 9.31 -14.46 8.93
C GLY A 181 8.06 -15.11 8.34
N PHE A 182 6.96 -15.19 9.10
CA PHE A 182 5.72 -15.82 8.68
C PHE A 182 4.99 -15.05 7.58
N MET A 183 4.61 -13.79 7.85
CA MET A 183 3.86 -12.94 6.94
C MET A 183 4.64 -12.62 5.66
N GLY A 184 5.95 -12.50 5.79
CA GLY A 184 6.85 -12.32 4.68
C GLY A 184 6.83 -13.46 3.67
N HIS A 185 6.65 -14.71 4.13
CA HIS A 185 6.75 -15.90 3.28
C HIS A 185 5.39 -16.51 2.93
N HIS A 186 4.48 -16.64 3.89
CA HIS A 186 3.13 -17.18 3.68
C HIS A 186 2.24 -16.18 2.94
N HIS A 187 2.25 -14.93 3.42
CA HIS A 187 1.51 -13.82 2.84
C HIS A 187 2.42 -12.92 1.98
N LEU A 188 1.95 -11.75 1.62
CA LEU A 188 2.71 -10.67 1.01
C LEU A 188 2.91 -9.54 2.03
N GLY A 189 3.40 -9.90 3.21
CA GLY A 189 3.79 -8.95 4.24
C GLY A 189 4.97 -8.10 3.78
N ILE A 190 4.85 -6.79 3.97
CA ILE A 190 5.93 -5.83 3.71
C ILE A 190 6.63 -5.51 5.02
N ASP A 191 7.94 -5.64 5.01
CA ASP A 191 8.77 -5.10 6.07
C ASP A 191 9.44 -3.82 5.59
N ARG A 192 9.05 -2.70 6.19
CA ARG A 192 9.58 -1.38 5.87
C ARG A 192 11.06 -1.23 6.21
N SER A 193 11.58 -2.04 7.12
CA SER A 193 12.97 -2.01 7.59
C SER A 193 13.78 -3.24 7.17
N ALA A 194 13.28 -4.06 6.24
CA ALA A 194 13.90 -5.33 5.82
C ALA A 194 15.41 -5.22 5.58
N ARG A 195 15.85 -4.16 4.88
CA ARG A 195 17.27 -3.97 4.53
C ARG A 195 18.13 -3.36 5.63
N SER A 196 17.53 -2.68 6.60
CA SER A 196 18.24 -2.08 7.75
C SER A 196 18.43 -3.04 8.92
N ARG A 197 17.91 -4.26 8.83
CA ARG A 197 18.14 -5.32 9.81
C ARG A 197 19.58 -5.82 9.78
N GLY A 198 19.98 -6.58 10.81
CA GLY A 198 21.26 -7.28 10.84
C GLY A 198 21.48 -8.13 9.57
N ALA A 199 22.73 -8.29 9.14
CA ALA A 199 23.07 -8.84 7.82
C ALA A 199 22.35 -10.18 7.50
N LEU A 200 22.27 -11.07 8.48
CA LEU A 200 21.61 -12.37 8.34
C LEU A 200 20.09 -12.23 8.17
N SER A 201 19.43 -11.46 9.04
CA SER A 201 18.00 -11.18 8.97
C SER A 201 17.62 -10.43 7.70
N SER A 202 18.43 -9.45 7.28
CA SER A 202 18.27 -8.71 6.03
C SER A 202 18.28 -9.62 4.81
N ARG A 203 19.15 -10.65 4.79
CA ARG A 203 19.17 -11.67 3.74
C ARG A 203 17.90 -12.52 3.73
N PHE A 204 17.42 -12.96 4.90
CA PHE A 204 16.19 -13.78 5.00
C PHE A 204 14.92 -13.00 4.65
N LEU A 205 14.88 -11.72 5.03
CA LEU A 205 13.73 -10.84 4.83
C LEU A 205 13.85 -9.99 3.56
N ALA A 206 14.88 -10.17 2.73
CA ALA A 206 14.99 -9.45 1.46
C ALA A 206 13.73 -9.59 0.57
N VAL A 207 13.02 -10.72 0.69
CA VAL A 207 11.78 -11.02 -0.03
C VAL A 207 10.57 -10.19 0.44
N THR A 208 10.65 -9.60 1.63
CA THR A 208 9.63 -8.74 2.25
C THR A 208 9.89 -7.25 2.01
N ALA A 209 11.02 -6.92 1.37
CA ALA A 209 11.34 -5.56 1.00
C ALA A 209 10.29 -4.97 0.03
N TRP A 210 10.06 -3.67 0.17
CA TRP A 210 9.10 -2.91 -0.61
C TRP A 210 9.23 -3.07 -2.12
N ASP A 211 10.46 -3.11 -2.64
CA ASP A 211 10.72 -3.25 -4.06
C ASP A 211 10.43 -4.66 -4.60
N ARG A 212 10.42 -5.67 -3.72
CA ARG A 212 10.12 -7.06 -4.08
C ARG A 212 8.62 -7.39 -4.03
N MET A 213 7.84 -6.72 -3.17
CA MET A 213 6.40 -7.03 -3.04
C MET A 213 5.66 -6.97 -4.39
N PRO A 214 5.78 -5.91 -5.22
CA PRO A 214 5.06 -5.84 -6.49
C PRO A 214 5.37 -7.02 -7.41
N LEU A 215 6.63 -7.48 -7.44
CA LEU A 215 7.03 -8.63 -8.26
C LEU A 215 6.38 -9.92 -7.77
N ARG A 216 6.30 -10.11 -6.45
CA ARG A 216 5.68 -11.29 -5.83
C ARG A 216 4.17 -11.30 -6.02
N LEU A 217 3.53 -10.14 -5.89
CA LEU A 217 2.12 -9.96 -6.17
C LEU A 217 1.85 -10.30 -7.65
N LEU A 218 2.57 -9.66 -8.57
CA LEU A 218 2.43 -9.90 -10.02
C LEU A 218 2.66 -11.37 -10.40
N LYS A 219 3.66 -12.03 -9.82
CA LYS A 219 3.89 -13.46 -10.03
C LYS A 219 2.70 -14.30 -9.59
N GLY A 220 2.16 -13.99 -8.40
CA GLY A 220 0.98 -14.68 -7.87
C GLY A 220 -0.28 -14.45 -8.71
N LEU A 221 -0.51 -13.22 -9.17
CA LEU A 221 -1.64 -12.88 -10.04
C LEU A 221 -1.53 -13.54 -11.41
N ALA A 222 -0.34 -13.53 -12.02
CA ALA A 222 -0.11 -14.21 -13.29
C ALA A 222 -0.41 -15.72 -13.22
N ALA A 223 -0.25 -16.32 -12.04
CA ALA A 223 -0.60 -17.71 -11.75
C ALA A 223 -2.09 -17.94 -11.42
N GLY A 224 -2.94 -16.90 -11.48
CA GLY A 224 -4.36 -17.00 -11.11
C GLY A 224 -4.60 -16.97 -9.59
N GLY A 225 -3.63 -16.53 -8.77
CA GLY A 225 -3.76 -16.56 -7.32
C GLY A 225 -4.87 -15.67 -6.75
N ALA A 226 -5.30 -15.98 -5.52
CA ALA A 226 -6.30 -15.25 -4.76
C ALA A 226 -5.64 -14.36 -3.68
N PHE A 227 -6.03 -13.08 -3.62
CA PHE A 227 -5.43 -12.09 -2.72
C PHE A 227 -6.49 -11.25 -2.01
N ALA A 228 -6.35 -11.08 -0.69
CA ALA A 228 -7.06 -10.03 0.03
C ALA A 228 -6.12 -8.84 0.23
N MET A 229 -6.56 -7.65 -0.15
CA MET A 229 -5.74 -6.44 -0.15
C MET A 229 -6.57 -5.23 0.26
N ALA A 230 -6.07 -4.46 1.21
CA ALA A 230 -6.63 -3.15 1.53
C ALA A 230 -6.21 -2.12 0.47
N LEU A 231 -7.18 -1.47 -0.18
CA LEU A 231 -6.95 -0.38 -1.12
C LEU A 231 -6.59 0.91 -0.37
N ALA A 232 -7.39 1.26 0.64
CA ALA A 232 -7.03 2.23 1.66
C ALA A 232 -5.97 1.58 2.56
N GLY A 233 -4.76 2.13 2.62
CA GLY A 233 -3.77 1.63 3.59
C GLY A 233 -4.30 1.91 4.99
N GLY A 234 -4.24 0.94 5.89
CA GLY A 234 -4.95 0.94 7.18
C GLY A 234 -4.65 2.07 8.16
N ILE A 235 -3.80 3.04 7.78
CA ILE A 235 -3.62 4.31 8.47
C ILE A 235 -3.86 5.43 7.43
N PRO A 236 -4.89 6.28 7.61
CA PRO A 236 -5.21 7.40 6.73
C PRO A 236 -4.02 8.30 6.43
N ALA A 237 -3.18 8.53 7.44
CA ALA A 237 -1.96 9.31 7.31
C ALA A 237 -1.03 8.74 6.22
N THR A 238 -0.88 7.41 6.20
CA THR A 238 -0.11 6.71 5.17
C THR A 238 -0.86 6.71 3.83
N ALA A 239 -2.17 6.45 3.83
CA ALA A 239 -2.97 6.37 2.62
C ALA A 239 -2.99 7.71 1.84
N ARG A 240 -3.36 8.80 2.53
CA ARG A 240 -3.47 10.15 1.98
C ARG A 240 -2.10 10.80 1.80
N GLY A 241 -1.24 10.78 2.82
CA GLY A 241 0.09 11.37 2.69
C GLY A 241 0.89 10.73 1.56
N ARG A 242 0.99 9.40 1.54
CA ARG A 242 2.04 8.72 0.76
C ARG A 242 1.61 8.25 -0.61
N TYR A 243 0.36 7.86 -0.78
CA TYR A 243 -0.11 7.43 -2.09
C TYR A 243 -0.68 8.59 -2.89
N THR A 244 -1.49 9.47 -2.29
CA THR A 244 -2.03 10.64 -2.99
C THR A 244 -0.89 11.54 -3.47
N ALA A 245 -0.01 12.01 -2.59
CA ALA A 245 1.08 12.93 -2.96
C ALA A 245 1.99 12.32 -4.03
N ARG A 246 2.34 11.04 -3.89
CA ARG A 246 3.23 10.34 -4.82
C ARG A 246 2.57 10.07 -6.17
N GLU A 247 1.34 9.58 -6.19
CA GLU A 247 0.62 9.33 -7.44
C GLU A 247 0.33 10.64 -8.17
N TRP A 248 -0.07 11.67 -7.42
CA TRP A 248 -0.28 13.01 -7.93
C TRP A 248 1.00 13.58 -8.52
N LEU A 249 2.10 13.67 -7.75
CA LEU A 249 3.39 14.13 -8.27
C LEU A 249 3.72 13.34 -9.53
N ALA A 250 3.68 12.00 -9.49
CA ALA A 250 4.02 11.15 -10.62
C ALA A 250 3.22 11.47 -11.90
N ARG A 251 1.94 11.87 -11.77
CA ARG A 251 1.14 12.37 -12.90
C ARG A 251 1.69 13.71 -13.39
N GLN A 252 1.97 14.64 -12.49
CA GLN A 252 2.50 15.96 -12.86
C GLN A 252 3.86 15.90 -13.54
N ARG A 253 4.78 15.03 -13.11
CA ARG A 253 6.03 14.78 -13.85
C ARG A 253 5.80 14.28 -15.27
N ARG A 254 4.82 13.40 -15.50
CA ARG A 254 4.56 12.89 -16.86
C ARG A 254 4.00 13.99 -17.77
N ARG A 255 3.30 14.97 -17.20
CA ARG A 255 2.74 16.14 -17.90
C ARG A 255 3.74 17.30 -18.02
N SER A 256 4.82 17.27 -17.23
CA SER A 256 5.80 18.34 -17.12
C SER A 256 6.66 18.48 -18.39
N PRO A 257 6.87 19.71 -18.90
CA PRO A 257 7.87 19.97 -19.94
C PRO A 257 9.29 19.56 -19.53
N GLY A 258 9.59 19.61 -18.23
CA GLY A 258 10.89 19.22 -17.65
C GLY A 258 11.08 17.72 -17.47
N ALA A 259 10.16 16.86 -17.91
CA ALA A 259 10.26 15.40 -17.72
C ALA A 259 11.55 14.80 -18.32
N GLY A 260 12.05 15.39 -19.41
CA GLY A 260 13.28 14.99 -20.10
C GLY A 260 14.58 15.54 -19.49
N ASP A 261 14.50 16.47 -18.53
CA ASP A 261 15.67 17.09 -17.88
C ASP A 261 15.59 17.00 -16.34
N PRO A 262 15.82 15.81 -15.75
CA PRO A 262 15.78 15.64 -14.30
C PRO A 262 16.85 16.46 -13.54
N ALA A 263 17.99 16.75 -14.19
CA ALA A 263 19.09 17.48 -13.58
C ALA A 263 18.73 18.97 -13.43
N GLY A 264 18.18 19.60 -14.47
CA GLY A 264 17.69 20.97 -14.39
C GLY A 264 16.50 21.12 -13.45
N VAL A 265 15.59 20.13 -13.39
CA VAL A 265 14.52 20.10 -12.37
C VAL A 265 15.13 20.08 -10.96
N LEU A 266 16.17 19.28 -10.69
CA LEU A 266 16.84 19.25 -9.38
C LEU A 266 17.54 20.57 -9.06
N ALA A 267 18.19 21.20 -10.04
CA ALA A 267 18.85 22.49 -9.85
C ALA A 267 17.84 23.58 -9.50
N ARG A 268 16.71 23.66 -10.22
CA ARG A 268 15.61 24.57 -9.91
C ARG A 268 15.02 24.31 -8.54
N LEU A 269 14.79 23.05 -8.18
CA LEU A 269 14.30 22.66 -6.85
C LEU A 269 15.23 23.18 -5.75
N ARG A 270 16.55 23.03 -5.90
CA ARG A 270 17.54 23.54 -4.95
C ARG A 270 17.65 25.07 -4.92
N GLY A 271 17.15 25.75 -5.95
CA GLY A 271 17.02 27.22 -5.95
C GLY A 271 15.90 27.71 -5.03
N GLU A 272 14.83 26.93 -4.84
CA GLU A 272 13.68 27.29 -4.01
C GLU A 272 14.10 27.46 -2.54
N ALA A 273 13.78 28.63 -1.96
CA ALA A 273 14.17 28.97 -0.59
C ALA A 273 13.53 28.04 0.45
N SER A 274 12.24 27.73 0.28
CA SER A 274 11.51 26.81 1.17
C SER A 274 12.01 25.37 1.07
N TYR A 275 12.43 24.92 -0.12
CA TYR A 275 13.08 23.62 -0.26
C TYR A 275 14.47 23.57 0.41
N ARG A 276 15.28 24.62 0.29
CA ARG A 276 16.57 24.70 1.00
C ARG A 276 16.41 24.66 2.52
N ALA A 277 15.37 25.32 3.05
CA ALA A 277 15.03 25.22 4.47
C ALA A 277 14.65 23.78 4.87
N PHE A 278 13.86 23.10 4.03
CA PHE A 278 13.58 21.67 4.19
C PHE A 278 14.85 20.81 4.16
N GLU A 279 15.76 21.02 3.21
CA GLU A 279 17.03 20.26 3.11
C GLU A 279 17.90 20.43 4.36
N LYS A 280 17.93 21.64 4.95
CA LYS A 280 18.67 21.92 6.18
C LYS A 280 18.06 21.25 7.41
N THR A 281 16.73 21.16 7.48
CA THR A 281 15.99 20.58 8.62
C THR A 281 15.86 19.06 8.52
N HIS A 282 15.86 18.51 7.31
CA HIS A 282 15.67 17.09 7.03
C HIS A 282 16.78 16.53 6.11
N PRO A 283 18.07 16.68 6.44
CA PRO A 283 19.17 16.31 5.54
C PRO A 283 19.16 14.83 5.16
N GLY A 284 18.65 13.95 6.04
CA GLY A 284 18.52 12.52 5.78
C GLY A 284 17.39 12.12 4.81
N TRP A 285 16.50 13.07 4.45
CA TRP A 285 15.35 12.84 3.57
C TRP A 285 15.61 13.33 2.15
N VAL A 286 16.70 14.08 1.94
CA VAL A 286 17.05 14.64 0.64
C VAL A 286 17.78 13.63 -0.23
N HIS A 287 17.37 13.55 -1.49
CA HIS A 287 17.99 12.66 -2.46
C HIS A 287 18.92 13.45 -3.38
N PRO A 288 20.25 13.28 -3.27
CA PRO A 288 21.20 14.19 -3.89
C PRO A 288 21.20 14.16 -5.42
N ARG A 289 20.60 13.11 -6.02
CA ARG A 289 20.57 12.85 -7.46
C ARG A 289 19.17 12.80 -8.06
N SER A 290 18.11 12.88 -7.22
CA SER A 290 16.73 12.68 -7.65
C SER A 290 15.87 13.87 -7.27
N ALA A 291 15.63 14.79 -8.22
CA ALA A 291 14.62 15.85 -8.04
C ALA A 291 13.29 15.27 -7.58
N TRP A 292 12.97 14.10 -8.11
CA TRP A 292 11.69 13.47 -7.93
C TRP A 292 11.45 12.95 -6.52
N ARG A 293 12.45 12.26 -5.96
CA ARG A 293 12.35 11.80 -4.57
C ARG A 293 12.49 12.95 -3.59
N SER A 294 13.27 13.97 -3.94
CA SER A 294 13.36 15.19 -3.16
C SER A 294 12.02 15.93 -3.08
N MET A 295 11.29 16.04 -4.19
CA MET A 295 9.93 16.62 -4.19
C MET A 295 8.94 15.75 -3.42
N GLU A 296 8.97 14.41 -3.61
CA GLU A 296 8.15 13.49 -2.82
C GLU A 296 8.42 13.66 -1.31
N ALA A 297 9.69 13.69 -0.90
CA ALA A 297 10.11 13.85 0.49
C ALA A 297 9.67 15.21 1.07
N TRP A 298 9.86 16.29 0.29
CA TRP A 298 9.51 17.64 0.71
C TRP A 298 8.00 17.80 0.88
N LEU A 299 7.20 17.35 -0.10
CA LEU A 299 5.75 17.39 0.00
C LEU A 299 5.24 16.51 1.14
N LEU A 300 5.82 15.33 1.37
CA LEU A 300 5.48 14.48 2.50
C LEU A 300 5.77 15.16 3.84
N ALA A 301 6.93 15.81 3.99
CA ALA A 301 7.25 16.55 5.20
C ALA A 301 6.25 17.67 5.47
N ALA A 302 5.88 18.44 4.44
CA ALA A 302 4.89 19.52 4.56
C ALA A 302 3.48 19.00 4.89
N LEU A 303 3.11 17.80 4.43
CA LEU A 303 1.83 17.16 4.73
C LEU A 303 1.75 16.65 6.18
N GLU A 304 2.87 16.18 6.73
CA GLU A 304 2.97 15.68 8.11
C GLU A 304 3.20 16.80 9.14
N GLU A 305 3.50 18.03 8.70
CA GLU A 305 3.65 19.18 9.57
C GLU A 305 2.31 19.47 10.29
N PRO A 306 2.30 19.50 11.64
CA PRO A 306 1.10 19.81 12.41
C PRO A 306 0.53 21.17 12.02
N SER A 307 -0.76 21.22 11.70
CA SER A 307 -1.41 22.49 11.39
C SER A 307 -1.62 23.30 12.69
N LEU A 308 -0.80 24.34 12.90
CA LEU A 308 -0.96 25.27 14.02
C LEU A 308 -2.24 26.11 13.89
N SER A 309 -2.75 26.30 12.67
CA SER A 309 -3.90 27.17 12.40
C SER A 309 -5.26 26.57 12.79
N GLY A 310 -5.30 25.29 13.19
CA GLY A 310 -6.55 24.59 13.54
C GLY A 310 -6.70 24.17 15.00
N GLY A 311 -5.74 24.51 15.89
CA GLY A 311 -5.80 24.21 17.32
C GLY A 311 -5.77 22.73 17.74
N THR A 312 -5.86 21.79 16.80
CA THR A 312 -5.94 20.35 17.10
C THR A 312 -4.59 19.63 17.12
N GLY A 313 -3.51 20.27 16.65
CA GLY A 313 -2.19 19.66 16.52
C GLY A 313 -2.13 18.50 15.51
N ARG A 314 -3.18 18.30 14.72
CA ARG A 314 -3.29 17.22 13.72
C ARG A 314 -2.64 17.60 12.40
N SER A 315 -2.09 16.62 11.70
CA SER A 315 -1.46 16.81 10.38
C SER A 315 -2.49 16.85 9.25
N SER A 316 -2.08 17.29 8.06
CA SER A 316 -2.96 17.28 6.87
C SER A 316 -3.43 15.86 6.56
N THR A 317 -2.54 14.88 6.73
CA THR A 317 -2.81 13.48 6.39
C THR A 317 -3.88 12.85 7.31
N GLU A 318 -4.02 13.36 8.54
CA GLU A 318 -5.06 12.98 9.49
C GLU A 318 -6.41 13.65 9.16
N THR A 319 -6.40 14.94 8.84
CA THR A 319 -7.64 15.72 8.60
C THR A 319 -8.22 15.53 7.20
N GLY A 320 -7.39 15.13 6.22
CA GLY A 320 -7.79 15.09 4.81
C GLY A 320 -7.86 16.47 4.15
N ALA A 321 -7.38 17.53 4.82
CA ALA A 321 -7.28 18.88 4.29
C ALA A 321 -5.81 19.30 4.16
N LEU A 322 -5.44 19.92 3.04
CA LEU A 322 -4.07 20.41 2.84
C LEU A 322 -3.81 21.66 3.70
N SER A 323 -2.75 21.63 4.50
CA SER A 323 -2.24 22.80 5.21
C SER A 323 -1.68 23.86 4.26
N GLY A 324 -1.50 25.10 4.75
CA GLY A 324 -0.80 26.16 4.02
C GLY A 324 0.59 25.74 3.54
N PRO A 325 1.46 25.18 4.41
CA PRO A 325 2.76 24.64 4.02
C PRO A 325 2.68 23.55 2.94
N ALA A 326 1.73 22.61 3.05
CA ALA A 326 1.55 21.56 2.06
C ALA A 326 1.11 22.11 0.69
N ARG A 327 0.21 23.10 0.68
CA ARG A 327 -0.22 23.80 -0.54
C ARG A 327 0.93 24.56 -1.20
N ASP A 328 1.71 25.32 -0.43
CA ASP A 328 2.89 26.01 -0.96
C ASP A 328 3.90 25.02 -1.53
N ALA A 329 4.27 23.97 -0.79
CA ALA A 329 5.20 22.94 -1.27
C ALA A 329 4.72 22.28 -2.58
N ALA A 330 3.42 21.97 -2.69
CA ALA A 330 2.85 21.41 -3.91
C ALA A 330 2.92 22.41 -5.09
N LEU A 331 2.54 23.67 -4.89
CA LEU A 331 2.62 24.73 -5.90
C LEU A 331 4.07 24.98 -6.37
N ARG A 332 5.03 24.98 -5.44
CA ARG A 332 6.46 25.11 -5.75
C ARG A 332 6.96 23.92 -6.56
N CYS A 333 6.53 22.69 -6.23
CA CYS A 333 6.84 21.52 -7.04
C CYS A 333 6.32 21.66 -8.48
N LEU A 334 5.09 22.17 -8.68
CA LEU A 334 4.52 22.43 -10.01
C LEU A 334 5.32 23.48 -10.77
N SER A 335 5.68 24.59 -10.11
CA SER A 335 6.52 25.65 -10.68
C SER A 335 7.88 25.12 -11.14
N VAL A 336 8.57 24.35 -10.29
CA VAL A 336 9.88 23.74 -10.63
C VAL A 336 9.77 22.76 -11.81
N LEU A 337 8.62 22.09 -11.94
CA LEU A 337 8.29 21.24 -13.09
C LEU A 337 7.94 22.04 -14.35
N GLY A 338 7.88 23.37 -14.30
CA GLY A 338 7.50 24.22 -15.43
C GLY A 338 6.05 24.02 -15.84
N ILE A 339 5.15 23.75 -14.87
CA ILE A 339 3.72 23.64 -15.13
C ILE A 339 3.12 25.04 -15.05
N GLU A 340 2.47 25.46 -16.13
CA GLU A 340 1.81 26.77 -16.26
C GLU A 340 0.73 26.99 -15.20
N ALA A 341 0.50 28.25 -14.81
CA ALA A 341 -0.40 28.61 -13.71
C ALA A 341 -1.82 28.01 -13.85
N GLY A 342 -2.41 28.06 -15.04
CA GLY A 342 -3.74 27.47 -15.28
C GLY A 342 -3.78 25.95 -15.10
N ALA A 343 -2.76 25.25 -15.60
CA ALA A 343 -2.61 23.81 -15.40
C ALA A 343 -2.28 23.47 -13.93
N ALA A 344 -1.54 24.35 -13.25
CA ALA A 344 -1.22 24.20 -11.83
C ALA A 344 -2.47 24.31 -10.94
N SER A 345 -3.38 25.25 -11.23
CA SER A 345 -4.66 25.35 -10.53
C SER A 345 -5.50 24.07 -10.67
N SER A 346 -5.59 23.52 -11.89
CA SER A 346 -6.28 22.24 -12.11
C SER A 346 -5.60 21.09 -11.38
N ALA A 347 -4.27 21.00 -11.41
CA ALA A 347 -3.51 19.99 -10.68
C ALA A 347 -3.70 20.10 -9.16
N MET A 348 -3.80 21.32 -8.62
CA MET A 348 -4.09 21.52 -7.19
C MET A 348 -5.51 21.07 -6.81
N ALA A 349 -6.51 21.39 -7.64
CA ALA A 349 -7.87 20.90 -7.43
C ALA A 349 -7.93 19.36 -7.47
N GLU A 350 -7.19 18.71 -8.38
CA GLU A 350 -7.04 17.24 -8.38
C GLU A 350 -6.44 16.73 -7.07
N LEU A 351 -5.39 17.39 -6.55
CA LEU A 351 -4.73 16.98 -5.29
C LEU A 351 -5.69 17.11 -4.12
N GLU A 352 -6.39 18.23 -3.99
CA GLU A 352 -7.34 18.50 -2.90
C GLU A 352 -8.51 17.54 -2.92
N ALA A 353 -9.14 17.34 -4.08
CA ALA A 353 -10.24 16.39 -4.23
C ALA A 353 -9.83 14.96 -3.86
N GLU A 354 -8.61 14.55 -4.23
CA GLU A 354 -8.06 13.24 -3.91
C GLU A 354 -7.71 13.09 -2.43
N PHE A 355 -7.23 14.15 -1.80
CA PHE A 355 -6.80 14.16 -0.42
C PHE A 355 -7.98 14.18 0.57
N LEU A 356 -9.10 14.79 0.17
CA LEU A 356 -10.37 14.76 0.91
C LEU A 356 -11.01 13.37 0.97
N ARG A 357 -10.67 12.46 0.05
CA ARG A 357 -11.26 11.13 0.03
C ARG A 357 -10.89 10.36 1.29
N GLU A 358 -11.86 9.58 1.76
CA GLU A 358 -11.61 8.57 2.78
C GLU A 358 -10.64 7.51 2.26
N THR A 359 -10.82 7.09 1.01
CA THR A 359 -9.94 6.18 0.29
C THR A 359 -9.41 6.82 -0.99
N PRO A 360 -8.13 7.25 -1.02
CA PRO A 360 -7.51 7.73 -2.24
C PRO A 360 -7.49 6.66 -3.33
N TYR A 361 -7.62 7.09 -4.59
CA TYR A 361 -7.48 6.24 -5.75
C TYR A 361 -6.13 5.54 -5.78
N ARG A 362 -6.15 4.28 -6.20
CA ARG A 362 -4.97 3.45 -6.45
C ARG A 362 -4.81 3.20 -7.94
N ALA A 363 -4.91 4.27 -8.73
CA ALA A 363 -4.79 4.20 -10.18
C ALA A 363 -3.54 3.42 -10.62
N ARG A 364 -2.42 3.59 -9.88
CA ARG A 364 -1.20 2.83 -10.14
C ARG A 364 -1.39 1.32 -10.00
N PHE A 365 -2.11 0.85 -8.98
CA PHE A 365 -2.38 -0.58 -8.79
C PHE A 365 -3.15 -1.13 -10.00
N PHE A 366 -4.25 -0.49 -10.36
CA PHE A 366 -5.09 -0.90 -11.49
C PHE A 366 -4.31 -0.87 -12.81
N ARG A 367 -3.53 0.18 -13.09
CA ARG A 367 -2.66 0.24 -14.28
C ARG A 367 -1.62 -0.87 -14.32
N VAL A 368 -1.00 -1.19 -13.18
CA VAL A 368 -0.02 -2.29 -13.08
C VAL A 368 -0.71 -3.64 -13.28
N ALA A 369 -1.87 -3.87 -12.68
CA ALA A 369 -2.66 -5.08 -12.89
C ALA A 369 -3.04 -5.24 -14.37
N ALA A 370 -3.54 -4.17 -15.00
CA ALA A 370 -3.93 -4.20 -16.41
C ALA A 370 -2.73 -4.51 -17.32
N SER A 371 -1.64 -3.74 -17.19
CA SER A 371 -0.48 -3.88 -18.08
C SER A 371 0.39 -5.12 -17.84
N ARG A 372 0.36 -5.71 -16.64
CA ARG A 372 1.28 -6.82 -16.29
C ARG A 372 0.60 -8.17 -16.06
N VAL A 373 -0.71 -8.18 -15.84
CA VAL A 373 -1.51 -9.39 -15.61
C VAL A 373 -2.50 -9.56 -16.75
N LEU A 374 -3.40 -8.58 -16.93
CA LEU A 374 -4.46 -8.68 -17.95
C LEU A 374 -3.91 -8.67 -19.38
N ALA A 375 -2.96 -7.79 -19.69
CA ALA A 375 -2.27 -7.72 -20.98
C ALA A 375 -1.56 -9.02 -21.36
N ARG A 376 -1.26 -9.87 -20.37
CA ARG A 376 -0.65 -11.20 -20.57
C ARG A 376 -1.70 -12.31 -20.65
N GLY A 377 -2.96 -11.93 -20.86
CA GLY A 377 -4.09 -12.84 -21.05
C GLY A 377 -4.58 -13.50 -19.78
N ARG A 378 -4.26 -12.98 -18.58
CA ARG A 378 -4.86 -13.48 -17.33
C ARG A 378 -6.02 -12.57 -16.92
N PRO A 379 -7.29 -13.04 -16.98
CA PRO A 379 -8.41 -12.23 -16.51
C PRO A 379 -8.30 -11.98 -15.00
N ILE A 380 -8.93 -10.90 -14.54
CA ILE A 380 -8.87 -10.48 -13.13
C ILE A 380 -10.29 -10.26 -12.63
N VAL A 381 -10.66 -10.85 -11.50
CA VAL A 381 -11.94 -10.61 -10.83
C VAL A 381 -11.70 -9.87 -9.52
N PHE A 382 -12.38 -8.75 -9.35
CA PHE A 382 -12.35 -7.92 -8.15
C PHE A 382 -13.66 -8.06 -7.40
N VAL A 383 -13.55 -8.38 -6.11
CA VAL A 383 -14.68 -8.53 -5.19
C VAL A 383 -14.48 -7.53 -4.06
N PRO A 384 -15.21 -6.41 -4.05
CA PRO A 384 -15.09 -5.41 -3.00
C PRO A 384 -15.66 -5.94 -1.68
N VAL A 385 -14.96 -5.68 -0.59
CA VAL A 385 -15.41 -5.94 0.78
C VAL A 385 -15.29 -4.63 1.55
N ALA A 386 -16.43 -4.06 1.93
CA ALA A 386 -16.51 -2.73 2.49
C ALA A 386 -17.22 -2.73 3.84
N HIS A 387 -16.91 -1.77 4.67
CA HIS A 387 -17.73 -1.44 5.83
C HIS A 387 -18.94 -0.61 5.38
N ALA A 388 -20.14 -0.93 5.87
CA ALA A 388 -21.34 -0.12 5.64
C ALA A 388 -21.36 1.08 6.59
N ALA A 389 -21.27 2.29 6.05
CA ALA A 389 -21.55 3.50 6.82
C ALA A 389 -23.07 3.66 6.94
N GLY A 390 -23.65 3.65 8.16
CA GLY A 390 -25.06 4.04 8.31
C GLY A 390 -25.95 3.41 9.39
N GLY A 391 -25.47 2.59 10.34
CA GLY A 391 -26.27 2.31 11.54
C GLY A 391 -26.10 0.94 12.19
N GLU A 392 -25.61 -0.06 11.45
CA GLU A 392 -25.04 -1.27 12.02
C GLU A 392 -23.65 -1.42 11.42
N ALA A 393 -22.63 -1.70 12.25
CA ALA A 393 -21.25 -1.90 11.82
C ALA A 393 -21.10 -3.19 11.01
N ALA A 394 -21.76 -3.26 9.85
CA ALA A 394 -21.84 -4.43 9.02
C ALA A 394 -20.76 -4.37 7.95
N VAL A 395 -20.07 -5.50 7.75
CA VAL A 395 -19.23 -5.71 6.58
C VAL A 395 -20.12 -6.23 5.45
N ARG A 396 -19.95 -5.73 4.22
CA ARG A 396 -20.72 -6.15 3.05
C ARG A 396 -19.84 -6.53 1.87
N VAL A 397 -20.34 -7.43 1.03
CA VAL A 397 -19.77 -7.69 -0.29
C VAL A 397 -20.36 -6.69 -1.29
N GLY A 398 -19.51 -5.93 -1.97
CA GLY A 398 -19.93 -4.99 -3.00
C GLY A 398 -20.12 -5.65 -4.38
N ARG A 399 -20.29 -4.84 -5.42
CA ARG A 399 -20.48 -5.34 -6.79
C ARG A 399 -19.15 -5.81 -7.37
N ALA A 400 -19.09 -7.09 -7.73
CA ALA A 400 -17.91 -7.67 -8.34
C ALA A 400 -17.73 -7.22 -9.80
N TRP A 401 -16.47 -7.13 -10.22
CA TRP A 401 -16.07 -6.74 -11.56
C TRP A 401 -15.07 -7.74 -12.13
N ALA A 402 -15.24 -8.14 -13.39
CA ALA A 402 -14.29 -8.94 -14.12
C ALA A 402 -13.62 -8.10 -15.19
N TRP A 403 -12.30 -8.19 -15.31
CA TRP A 403 -11.53 -7.67 -16.42
C TRP A 403 -11.16 -8.80 -17.36
N GLU A 404 -11.51 -8.65 -18.64
CA GLU A 404 -11.45 -9.72 -19.63
C GLU A 404 -10.50 -9.39 -20.78
N GLY A 405 -10.25 -8.11 -21.05
CA GLY A 405 -9.33 -7.68 -22.11
C GLY A 405 -8.59 -6.39 -21.78
N PHE A 406 -7.38 -6.24 -22.33
CA PHE A 406 -6.61 -5.00 -22.29
C PHE A 406 -6.01 -4.71 -23.67
N SER A 407 -6.45 -3.64 -24.31
CA SER A 407 -5.98 -3.22 -25.64
C SER A 407 -5.94 -1.71 -25.74
N GLY A 408 -4.92 -1.15 -26.40
CA GLY A 408 -4.81 0.30 -26.59
C GLY A 408 -4.79 1.13 -25.30
N GLY A 409 -4.35 0.55 -24.17
CA GLY A 409 -4.41 1.21 -22.86
C GLY A 409 -5.80 1.22 -22.20
N ARG A 410 -6.78 0.54 -22.81
CA ARG A 410 -8.15 0.41 -22.31
C ARG A 410 -8.44 -1.01 -21.85
N ILE A 411 -9.31 -1.12 -20.85
CA ILE A 411 -9.76 -2.36 -20.24
C ILE A 411 -11.18 -2.62 -20.71
N ALA A 412 -11.47 -3.86 -21.11
CA ALA A 412 -12.82 -4.38 -21.22
C ALA A 412 -13.18 -5.08 -19.90
N ALA A 413 -14.25 -4.59 -19.25
CA ALA A 413 -14.72 -5.10 -17.98
C ALA A 413 -16.22 -5.44 -18.01
N SER A 414 -16.61 -6.41 -17.22
CA SER A 414 -17.99 -6.88 -17.09
C SER A 414 -18.39 -7.06 -15.64
N ARG A 415 -19.70 -7.04 -15.41
CA ARG A 415 -20.36 -7.33 -14.15
C ARG A 415 -21.28 -8.53 -14.33
N ALA A 416 -21.76 -9.11 -13.23
CA ALA A 416 -22.80 -10.15 -13.30
C ALA A 416 -24.07 -9.61 -13.98
N GLU A 417 -24.39 -8.33 -13.73
CA GLU A 417 -25.53 -7.63 -14.30
C GLU A 417 -25.10 -6.30 -14.92
N GLY A 418 -25.70 -5.97 -16.07
CA GLY A 418 -25.52 -4.70 -16.76
C GLY A 418 -24.58 -4.75 -17.97
N PRO A 419 -24.40 -3.61 -18.65
CA PRO A 419 -23.62 -3.55 -19.88
C PRO A 419 -22.12 -3.76 -19.59
N ALA A 420 -21.41 -4.23 -20.60
CA ALA A 420 -19.95 -4.20 -20.62
C ALA A 420 -19.46 -2.75 -20.48
N TRP A 421 -18.32 -2.59 -19.81
CA TRP A 421 -17.68 -1.32 -19.57
C TRP A 421 -16.32 -1.29 -20.27
N GLU A 422 -15.98 -0.15 -20.86
CA GLU A 422 -14.66 0.07 -21.45
C GLU A 422 -14.09 1.43 -21.04
N GLY A 423 -12.82 1.43 -20.62
CA GLY A 423 -12.14 2.64 -20.19
C GLY A 423 -10.69 2.39 -19.78
N THR A 424 -10.01 3.44 -19.38
CA THR A 424 -8.65 3.37 -18.83
C THR A 424 -8.64 2.75 -17.43
N PRO A 425 -7.52 2.18 -16.97
CA PRO A 425 -7.39 1.71 -15.59
C PRO A 425 -7.69 2.78 -14.54
N GLU A 426 -7.36 4.04 -14.85
CA GLU A 426 -7.65 5.23 -14.04
C GLU A 426 -9.16 5.48 -13.93
N GLU A 427 -9.90 5.48 -15.04
CA GLU A 427 -11.37 5.63 -15.06
C GLU A 427 -12.06 4.47 -14.34
N PHE A 428 -11.54 3.24 -14.50
CA PHE A 428 -12.04 2.08 -13.76
C PHE A 428 -11.84 2.28 -12.25
N ALA A 429 -10.66 2.71 -11.82
CA ALA A 429 -10.37 2.93 -10.40
C ALA A 429 -11.35 3.94 -9.78
N ALA A 430 -11.68 5.00 -10.53
CA ALA A 430 -12.65 6.00 -10.12
C ALA A 430 -14.07 5.42 -10.00
N THR A 431 -14.51 4.69 -11.03
CA THR A 431 -15.83 4.04 -11.08
C THR A 431 -15.98 2.98 -9.99
N PHE A 432 -15.02 2.04 -9.90
CA PHE A 432 -14.98 0.97 -8.91
C PHE A 432 -15.00 1.52 -7.49
N GLY A 433 -14.21 2.58 -7.23
CA GLY A 433 -14.14 3.23 -5.92
C GLY A 433 -15.46 3.91 -5.55
N GLY A 434 -16.06 4.68 -6.46
CA GLY A 434 -17.33 5.36 -6.22
C GLY A 434 -18.51 4.39 -6.02
N GLU A 435 -18.58 3.30 -6.79
CA GLU A 435 -19.66 2.32 -6.66
C GLU A 435 -19.59 1.50 -5.36
N ASN A 436 -18.40 1.26 -4.83
CA ASN A 436 -18.20 0.28 -3.76
C ASN A 436 -17.76 0.86 -2.42
N PHE A 437 -17.12 2.03 -2.42
CA PHE A 437 -16.52 2.65 -1.21
C PHE A 437 -16.87 4.13 -1.06
N GLY A 438 -17.76 4.66 -1.90
CA GLY A 438 -18.24 6.05 -1.84
C GLY A 438 -19.36 6.26 -0.83
#